data_AF-A0A0C2IYU1-F1
#
_entry.id   AF-A0A0C2IYU1-F1
#
_cell.length_a   1.000
_cell.length_b   1.000
_cell.length_c   1.000
_cell.angle_alpha   90.00
_cell.angle_beta   90.00
_cell.angle_gamma   90.00
#
_symmetry.space_group_name_H-M   'P 1'
#
loop_
_entity.id
_entity.type
_entity.pdbx_description
1 polymer ?
#
loop_
_entity_poly.entity_id
_entity_poly.type
_entity_poly.pdbx_seq_one_letter_code
_entity_poly.pdbx_strand_id
1 'polypeptide(L)'
;MNCESFAFSSKFGYLNCCRSVFSSSNVIWKIDLESLEWFKLDNSLKSRIYAHNMAVMADSILYVFGLYFDVPICAYKLERFMVQPPAIYRLCLETLARSQSERNLTTSVPVSILDELNINKTN
;
A
#
# COMPACT_ATOMS: atom_id res chain seq x y z
N MET A 1 -22.35 8.87 8.97
CA MET A 1 -21.36 7.82 8.68
C MET A 1 -20.14 8.53 8.13
N ASN A 2 -19.01 8.51 8.83
CA ASN A 2 -17.81 9.20 8.37
C ASN A 2 -17.22 8.39 7.22
N CYS A 3 -17.07 9.00 6.05
CA CYS A 3 -16.49 8.37 4.86
C CYS A 3 -14.97 8.61 4.78
N GLU A 4 -14.38 9.04 5.89
CA GLU A 4 -12.95 9.34 6.01
C GLU A 4 -12.23 8.12 6.57
N SER A 5 -11.14 7.74 5.91
CA SER A 5 -10.25 6.70 6.40
C SER A 5 -8.85 7.26 6.56
N PHE A 6 -8.16 6.81 7.61
CA PHE A 6 -6.76 7.09 7.83
C PHE A 6 -5.97 5.78 7.82
N ALA A 7 -4.74 5.85 7.34
CA ALA A 7 -3.75 4.80 7.52
C ALA A 7 -2.40 5.43 7.83
N PHE A 8 -1.58 4.74 8.61
CA PHE A 8 -0.28 5.25 9.04
C PHE A 8 0.81 4.26 8.69
N SER A 9 1.97 4.81 8.39
CA SER A 9 3.24 4.15 8.17
C SER A 9 4.25 4.70 9.19
N SER A 10 5.48 4.21 9.16
CA SER A 10 6.54 4.72 10.06
C SER A 10 6.77 6.23 9.94
N LYS A 11 6.70 6.78 8.72
CA LYS A 11 7.00 8.19 8.41
C LYS A 11 5.80 8.98 7.91
N PHE A 12 4.75 8.32 7.41
CA PHE A 12 3.67 9.00 6.69
C PHE A 12 2.29 8.64 7.24
N GLY A 13 1.39 9.62 7.22
CA GLY A 13 -0.05 9.41 7.33
C GLY A 13 -0.71 9.50 5.97
N TYR A 14 -1.79 8.76 5.77
CA TYR A 14 -2.59 8.76 4.55
C TYR A 14 -4.04 9.02 4.91
N LEU A 15 -4.68 9.95 4.21
CA LEU A 15 -6.08 10.32 4.40
C LEU A 15 -6.80 10.23 3.06
N ASN A 16 -7.90 9.50 3.04
CA ASN A 16 -8.86 9.60 1.96
C ASN A 16 -10.11 10.29 2.50
N CYS A 17 -10.41 11.47 1.97
CA CYS A 17 -11.58 12.24 2.37
C CYS A 17 -12.62 12.16 1.24
N CYS A 18 -13.66 11.35 1.44
CA CYS A 18 -14.79 11.31 0.54
C CYS A 18 -15.71 12.50 0.82
N ARG A 19 -15.62 13.52 -0.05
CA ARG A 19 -16.27 14.82 0.18
C ARG A 19 -17.79 14.83 -0.06
N SER A 20 -18.32 13.87 -0.83
CA SER A 20 -19.74 13.70 -1.10
C SER A 20 -20.00 12.38 -1.82
N VAL A 21 -21.15 11.76 -1.58
CA VAL A 21 -21.63 10.59 -2.34
C VAL A 21 -21.68 10.87 -3.84
N PHE A 22 -21.87 12.14 -4.22
CA PHE A 22 -22.01 12.60 -5.60
C PHE A 22 -20.73 13.22 -6.19
N SER A 23 -19.74 13.61 -5.36
CA SER A 23 -18.45 14.11 -5.84
C SER A 23 -17.38 13.05 -5.66
N SER A 24 -17.05 12.36 -6.75
CA SER A 24 -16.09 11.26 -6.77
C SER A 24 -14.63 11.67 -6.72
N SER A 25 -14.28 12.68 -5.92
CA SER A 25 -12.88 13.04 -5.73
C SER A 25 -12.25 12.01 -4.80
N ASN A 26 -11.79 10.89 -5.36
CA ASN A 26 -11.02 9.85 -4.68
C ASN A 26 -9.57 10.29 -4.47
N VAL A 27 -9.40 11.47 -3.88
CA VAL A 27 -8.07 12.05 -3.65
C VAL A 27 -7.53 11.49 -2.36
N ILE A 28 -6.34 10.90 -2.44
CA ILE A 28 -5.59 10.50 -1.27
C ILE A 28 -4.58 11.59 -0.96
N TRP A 29 -4.63 12.07 0.28
CA TRP A 29 -3.65 12.97 0.85
C TRP A 29 -2.65 12.18 1.66
N LYS A 30 -1.40 12.63 1.63
CA LYS A 30 -0.28 12.09 2.38
C LYS A 30 0.26 13.20 3.27
N ILE A 31 0.49 12.93 4.55
CA ILE A 31 1.18 13.83 5.47
C ILE A 31 2.53 13.20 5.84
N ASP A 32 3.61 13.98 5.77
CA ASP A 32 4.88 13.63 6.41
C ASP A 32 4.78 13.92 7.92
N LEU A 33 4.96 12.91 8.75
CA LEU A 33 4.76 13.02 10.20
C LEU A 33 5.90 13.79 10.90
N GLU A 34 7.03 13.97 10.23
CA GLU A 34 8.18 14.71 10.74
C GLU A 34 8.06 16.19 10.37
N SER A 35 7.79 16.50 9.10
CA SER A 35 7.66 17.89 8.64
C SER A 35 6.25 18.49 8.82
N LEU A 36 5.25 17.63 9.03
CA LEU A 36 3.82 17.98 9.05
C LEU A 36 3.29 18.57 7.73
N GLU A 37 4.02 18.36 6.64
CA GLU A 37 3.64 18.83 5.31
C GLU A 37 2.67 17.86 4.64
N TRP A 38 1.66 18.43 3.96
CA TRP A 38 0.65 17.69 3.23
C TRP A 38 0.93 17.67 1.74
N PHE A 39 0.87 16.49 1.16
CA PHE A 39 1.06 16.23 -0.26
C PHE A 39 -0.18 15.53 -0.82
N LYS A 40 -0.63 15.97 -1.99
CA LYS A 40 -1.63 15.24 -2.74
C LYS A 40 -0.95 14.10 -3.50
N LEU A 41 -1.44 12.87 -3.39
CA LEU A 41 -0.96 11.79 -4.24
C LEU A 41 -1.58 11.92 -5.64
N ASP A 42 -0.73 11.86 -6.67
CA ASP A 42 -1.17 11.90 -8.08
C ASP A 42 -1.96 10.65 -8.48
N ASN A 43 -1.86 9.58 -7.69
CA ASN A 43 -2.59 8.35 -7.90
C ASN A 43 -4.03 8.52 -7.43
N SER A 44 -4.95 8.68 -8.38
CA SER A 44 -6.39 8.55 -8.10
C SER A 44 -6.76 7.07 -7.91
N LEU A 45 -7.67 6.77 -6.96
CA LEU A 45 -8.28 5.44 -6.90
C LEU A 45 -8.92 5.16 -8.26
N LYS A 46 -8.61 4.00 -8.86
CA LYS A 46 -9.16 3.61 -10.16
C LYS A 46 -10.68 3.44 -10.09
N SER A 47 -11.17 3.04 -8.91
CA SER A 47 -12.58 2.88 -8.64
C SER A 47 -13.06 3.79 -7.52
N ARG A 48 -14.35 4.14 -7.56
CA ARG A 48 -15.05 4.84 -6.48
C ARG A 48 -15.34 3.85 -5.35
N ILE A 49 -14.43 3.79 -4.38
CA ILE A 49 -14.58 2.95 -3.19
C ILE A 49 -15.13 3.79 -2.03
N TYR A 50 -16.29 3.39 -1.53
CA TYR A 50 -17.03 4.02 -0.43
C TYR A 50 -16.95 3.18 0.83
N ALA A 51 -17.21 3.80 1.99
CA ALA A 51 -17.18 3.13 3.30
C ALA A 51 -15.92 2.24 3.46
N HIS A 52 -14.77 2.77 3.05
CA HIS A 52 -13.56 2.00 2.90
C HIS A 52 -12.68 2.10 4.14
N ASN A 53 -11.86 1.08 4.33
CA ASN A 53 -10.76 1.05 5.28
C ASN A 53 -9.44 1.06 4.50
N MET A 54 -8.43 1.69 5.09
CA MET A 54 -7.10 1.73 4.53
C MET A 54 -6.08 1.07 5.45
N ALA A 55 -5.07 0.44 4.86
CA ALA A 55 -3.92 -0.10 5.57
C ALA A 55 -2.65 0.10 4.75
N VAL A 56 -1.55 0.48 5.40
CA VAL A 56 -0.24 0.57 4.75
C VAL A 56 0.58 -0.67 5.11
N MET A 57 1.15 -1.32 4.11
CA MET A 57 2.02 -2.46 4.28
C MET A 57 3.45 -2.07 3.92
N ALA A 58 4.34 -2.25 4.90
CA ALA A 58 5.79 -2.08 4.75
C ALA A 58 6.16 -0.75 4.06
N ASP A 59 5.50 0.33 4.49
CA ASP A 59 5.71 1.73 4.08
C ASP A 59 5.60 2.04 2.58
N SER A 60 5.23 1.08 1.72
CA SER A 60 5.27 1.25 0.27
C SER A 60 3.96 0.95 -0.44
N ILE A 61 3.10 0.13 0.16
CA ILE A 61 1.84 -0.31 -0.45
C ILE A 61 0.67 0.13 0.42
N LEU A 62 -0.25 0.92 -0.15
CA LEU A 62 -1.52 1.27 0.47
C LEU A 62 -2.61 0.34 -0.07
N TYR A 63 -3.28 -0.36 0.83
CA TYR A 63 -4.47 -1.15 0.56
C TYR A 63 -5.71 -0.35 0.91
N VAL A 64 -6.72 -0.42 0.05
CA VAL A 64 -8.01 0.23 0.24
C VAL A 64 -9.10 -0.81 0.01
N PHE A 65 -9.86 -1.14 1.05
CA PHE A 65 -10.93 -2.12 1.02
C PHE A 65 -12.26 -1.47 1.34
N GLY A 66 -13.26 -1.61 0.48
CA GLY A 66 -14.59 -1.05 0.76
C GLY A 66 -15.62 -1.40 -0.29
N LEU A 67 -16.73 -0.67 -0.24
CA LEU A 67 -17.86 -0.83 -1.16
C LEU A 67 -17.57 -0.16 -2.50
N TYR A 68 -17.80 -0.90 -3.57
CA TYR A 68 -17.73 -0.43 -4.93
C TYR A 68 -19.12 -0.46 -5.55
N PHE A 69 -19.49 0.63 -6.22
CA PHE A 69 -20.73 0.74 -6.97
C PHE A 69 -20.42 0.86 -8.46
N ASP A 70 -20.46 -0.27 -9.17
CA ASP A 70 -20.77 -0.28 -10.60
C ASP A 70 -22.22 -0.74 -10.71
N VAL A 71 -23.09 0.12 -11.22
CA VAL A 71 -24.51 -0.19 -11.33
C VAL A 71 -24.68 -1.48 -12.18
N PRO A 72 -25.45 -2.49 -11.73
CA PRO A 72 -26.41 -2.50 -10.62
C PRO A 72 -25.96 -3.25 -9.36
N ILE A 73 -24.70 -3.71 -9.27
CA ILE A 73 -24.27 -4.62 -8.20
C ILE A 73 -23.34 -3.89 -7.23
N CYS A 74 -23.74 -3.83 -5.97
CA CYS A 74 -22.84 -3.44 -4.89
C CYS A 74 -21.92 -4.61 -4.57
N ALA A 75 -20.60 -4.40 -4.64
CA ALA A 75 -19.61 -5.41 -4.33
C ALA A 75 -18.51 -4.83 -3.42
N TYR A 76 -17.85 -5.69 -2.66
CA TYR A 76 -16.62 -5.30 -1.97
C TYR A 76 -15.44 -5.38 -2.93
N LYS A 77 -14.59 -4.35 -2.92
CA LYS A 77 -13.38 -4.30 -3.74
C LYS A 77 -12.17 -3.98 -2.86
N LEU A 78 -11.08 -4.70 -3.11
CA LEU A 78 -9.75 -4.40 -2.59
C LEU A 78 -8.91 -3.80 -3.72
N GLU A 79 -8.41 -2.59 -3.52
CA GLU A 79 -7.42 -1.98 -4.40
C GLU A 79 -6.09 -1.80 -3.66
N ARG A 80 -4.98 -1.86 -4.40
CA ARG A 80 -3.64 -1.62 -3.88
C ARG A 80 -2.92 -0.58 -4.72
N PHE A 81 -2.15 0.28 -4.06
CA PHE A 81 -1.42 1.38 -4.69
C PHE A 81 -0.01 1.43 -4.15
N MET A 82 0.95 1.68 -5.05
CA MET A 82 2.31 2.01 -4.65
C MET A 82 2.33 3.48 -4.23
N VAL A 83 2.56 3.74 -2.95
CA VAL A 83 2.63 5.09 -2.37
C VAL A 83 4.06 5.57 -2.18
N GLN A 84 4.99 4.63 -2.17
CA GLN A 84 6.41 4.86 -2.26
C GLN A 84 6.98 3.73 -3.10
N PRO A 85 7.80 4.00 -4.14
CA PRO A 85 8.49 2.92 -4.83
C PRO A 85 9.29 2.15 -3.78
N PRO A 86 9.16 0.81 -3.73
CA PRO A 86 10.00 0.02 -2.86
C PRO A 86 11.46 0.37 -3.19
N ALA A 87 12.27 0.59 -2.15
CA ALA A 87 13.70 0.79 -2.35
C ALA A 87 14.22 -0.32 -3.27
N ILE A 88 15.09 0.00 -4.24
CA ILE A 88 15.65 -0.98 -5.19
C ILE A 88 16.14 -2.23 -4.44
N TYR A 89 16.72 -2.03 -3.26
CA TYR A 89 17.11 -3.07 -2.33
C TYR A 89 15.98 -4.09 -2.05
N ARG A 90 14.77 -3.63 -1.71
CA ARG A 90 13.62 -4.49 -1.46
C ARG A 90 13.14 -5.22 -2.72
N LEU A 91 13.17 -4.57 -3.89
CA LEU A 91 12.86 -5.25 -5.16
C LEU A 91 13.86 -6.37 -5.46
N CYS A 92 15.14 -6.13 -5.19
CA CYS A 92 16.18 -7.16 -5.29
C CYS A 92 15.90 -8.31 -4.33
N LEU A 93 15.55 -8.03 -3.07
CA LEU A 93 15.20 -9.05 -2.08
C LEU A 93 13.98 -9.88 -2.50
N GLU A 94 12.88 -9.25 -2.93
CA GLU A 94 11.68 -9.96 -3.37
C GLU A 94 11.96 -10.84 -4.61
N THR A 95 12.78 -10.35 -5.54
CA THR A 95 13.20 -11.11 -6.72
C THR A 95 14.06 -12.31 -6.34
N LEU A 96 15.00 -12.12 -5.40
CA LEU A 96 15.84 -13.19 -4.85
C LEU A 96 15.01 -14.22 -4.06
N ALA A 97 14.03 -13.77 -3.27
CA ALA A 97 13.13 -14.66 -2.53
C ALA A 97 12.34 -15.57 -3.47
N ARG A 98 11.82 -15.02 -4.57
CA ARG A 98 11.11 -15.79 -5.59
C ARG A 98 12.02 -16.76 -6.35
N SER A 99 13.25 -16.36 -6.67
CA SER A 99 14.20 -17.20 -7.41
C SER A 99 14.87 -18.29 -6.56
N GLN A 100 14.94 -18.11 -5.23
CA GLN A 100 15.41 -19.15 -4.29
C GLN A 100 14.60 -20.45 -4.37
N SER A 101 13.34 -20.40 -4.83
CA SER A 101 12.56 -21.62 -5.08
C SER A 101 13.17 -22.51 -6.16
N GLU A 102 14.06 -21.97 -6.99
CA GLU A 102 14.61 -22.65 -8.17
C GLU A 102 16.12 -22.99 -8.09
N ARG A 103 16.92 -22.43 -7.15
CA ARG A 103 18.38 -22.71 -7.05
C ARG A 103 18.99 -22.55 -5.65
N ASN A 104 20.06 -23.32 -5.38
CA ASN A 104 20.95 -23.22 -4.22
C ASN A 104 21.80 -21.93 -4.24
N LEU A 105 21.24 -20.80 -3.80
CA LEU A 105 21.93 -19.50 -3.68
C LEU A 105 22.76 -19.35 -2.38
N THR A 106 22.82 -20.38 -1.53
CA THR A 106 23.47 -20.33 -0.21
C THR A 106 24.98 -20.06 -0.27
N THR A 107 25.62 -20.21 -1.43
CA THR A 107 27.06 -19.97 -1.59
C THR A 107 27.43 -18.59 -2.16
N SER A 108 26.47 -17.83 -2.72
CA SER A 108 26.76 -16.57 -3.42
C SER A 108 26.20 -15.31 -2.76
N VAL A 109 25.32 -15.45 -1.76
CA VAL A 109 24.67 -14.33 -1.08
C VAL A 109 25.27 -14.15 0.33
N PRO A 110 25.61 -12.92 0.76
CA PRO A 110 26.01 -12.64 2.13
C PRO A 110 24.98 -13.10 3.17
N VAL A 111 25.45 -13.57 4.32
CA VAL A 111 24.60 -14.08 5.42
C VAL A 111 23.55 -13.05 5.87
N SER A 112 23.92 -11.76 5.94
CA SER A 112 22.98 -10.69 6.33
C SER A 112 21.75 -10.58 5.43
N ILE A 113 21.91 -10.81 4.12
CA ILE A 113 20.80 -10.81 3.16
C ILE A 113 19.96 -12.09 3.29
N LEU A 114 20.60 -13.23 3.58
CA LEU A 114 19.91 -14.50 3.85
C LEU A 114 19.01 -14.41 5.10
N ASP A 115 19.49 -13.75 6.15
CA ASP A 115 18.71 -13.54 7.38
C ASP A 115 17.45 -12.70 7.10
N GLU A 116 17.58 -11.60 6.35
CA GLU A 116 16.43 -10.77 5.92
C GLU A 116 15.43 -11.55 5.04
N LEU A 117 15.90 -12.45 4.18
CA LEU A 117 15.03 -13.30 3.35
C LEU A 117 14.27 -14.35 4.18
N ASN A 118 14.88 -14.88 5.24
CA ASN A 118 14.26 -15.89 6.11
C ASN A 118 13.19 -15.31 7.05
N ILE A 119 13.33 -14.05 7.48
CA ILE A 119 12.33 -13.34 8.27
C ILE A 119 10.98 -13.25 7.51
N ASN A 120 11.01 -13.23 6.18
CA ASN A 120 9.78 -13.19 5.36
C ASN A 120 9.06 -14.53 5.21
N LYS A 121 9.63 -15.66 5.65
CA LYS A 121 9.00 -17.00 5.56
C LYS A 121 8.17 -17.37 6.79
N THR A 122 8.23 -16.58 7.86
CA THR A 122 7.62 -16.91 9.16
C THR A 122 6.34 -16.11 9.47
N ASN A 123 5.77 -15.41 8.48
CA ASN A 123 4.43 -14.78 8.53
C ASN A 123 3.45 -15.54 7.65
#